data_AF-A0A2K4MQJ9-F1
#
_entry.id   AF-A0A2K4MQJ9-F1
#
_cell.length_a   1.000
_cell.length_b   1.000
_cell.length_c   1.000
_cell.angle_alpha   90.00
_cell.angle_beta   90.00
_cell.angle_gamma   90.00
#
_symmetry.space_group_name_H-M   'P 1'
#
loop_
_entity.id
_entity.type
_entity.pdbx_description
1 polymer ?
#
loop_
_entity_poly.entity_id
_entity_poly.type
_entity_poly.pdbx_seq_one_letter_code
_entity_poly.pdbx_strand_id
1 'polypeptide(L)'
;MYDCLQDSYTDFSFAIFDAVGRPRPLCGSLSATPLPSGDGHALHELAAFARDQGYDVEHRDRQLTVSDISLADALAINARYGDTLIICCDLRRDPPVRI
;
A
#
# COMPACT_ATOMS: atom_id res chain seq x y z
N MET A 1 12.38 -47.48 -27.67
CA MET A 1 11.27 -46.80 -26.99
C MET A 1 11.92 -45.68 -26.20
N TYR A 2 11.80 -44.43 -26.65
CA TYR A 2 12.52 -43.30 -26.05
C TYR A 2 11.88 -42.99 -24.69
N ASP A 3 12.72 -42.96 -23.66
CA ASP A 3 12.34 -42.70 -22.27
C ASP A 3 12.34 -41.18 -22.08
N CYS A 4 11.17 -40.55 -22.23
CA CYS A 4 11.01 -39.09 -22.12
C CYS A 4 10.93 -38.61 -20.65
N LEU A 5 11.38 -39.41 -19.68
CA LEU A 5 11.15 -39.18 -18.26
C LEU A 5 12.30 -38.45 -17.54
N GLN A 6 13.12 -37.69 -18.26
CA GLN A 6 14.20 -36.93 -17.65
C GLN A 6 14.42 -35.52 -18.22
N ASP A 7 13.35 -34.84 -18.65
CA ASP A 7 13.34 -33.38 -18.68
C ASP A 7 12.81 -32.86 -17.33
N SER A 8 13.66 -32.92 -16.30
CA SER A 8 13.45 -32.16 -15.07
C SER A 8 13.77 -30.69 -15.35
N TYR A 9 12.82 -29.94 -15.90
CA TYR A 9 12.92 -28.48 -16.01
C TYR A 9 12.61 -27.84 -14.65
N THR A 10 13.56 -27.94 -13.73
CA THR A 10 13.60 -27.12 -12.51
C THR A 10 14.80 -26.19 -12.61
N ASP A 11 14.75 -25.27 -13.57
CA ASP A 11 15.62 -24.09 -13.59
C ASP A 11 14.76 -22.82 -13.67
N PHE A 12 13.86 -22.69 -12.69
CA PHE A 12 13.62 -21.36 -12.13
C PHE A 12 14.57 -21.26 -10.94
N SER A 13 15.86 -21.03 -11.23
CA SER A 13 16.77 -20.48 -10.23
C SER A 13 16.18 -19.15 -9.75
N PHE A 14 15.46 -19.19 -8.64
CA PHE A 14 15.27 -18.02 -7.82
C PHE A 14 16.67 -17.60 -7.41
N ALA A 15 17.24 -16.64 -8.14
CA ALA A 15 18.43 -15.96 -7.71
C ALA A 15 18.14 -15.47 -6.29
N ILE A 16 18.76 -16.12 -5.32
CA ILE A 16 18.77 -15.70 -3.94
C ILE A 16 19.58 -14.41 -3.96
N PHE A 17 18.89 -13.28 -4.18
CA PHE A 17 19.40 -11.93 -3.96
C PHE A 17 19.48 -11.70 -2.44
N ASP A 18 20.20 -12.56 -1.73
CA ASP A 18 20.59 -12.29 -0.35
C ASP A 18 21.81 -11.36 -0.39
N ALA A 19 21.64 -10.19 0.23
CA ALA A 19 22.68 -9.29 0.71
C ALA A 19 23.22 -8.14 -0.19
N VAL A 20 22.41 -7.56 -1.10
CA VAL A 20 22.62 -6.16 -1.53
C VAL A 20 21.29 -5.40 -1.61
N GLY A 21 20.92 -4.69 -0.54
CA GLY A 21 19.85 -3.68 -0.53
C GLY A 21 18.42 -4.22 -0.66
N ARG A 22 17.72 -4.45 0.47
CA ARG A 22 16.27 -4.67 0.43
C ARG A 22 15.60 -3.54 -0.37
N PRO A 23 14.71 -3.86 -1.32
CA PRO A 23 13.85 -2.87 -1.94
C PRO A 23 13.24 -1.96 -0.87
N ARG A 24 13.45 -0.64 -0.98
CA ARG A 24 12.69 0.28 -0.12
C ARG A 24 11.21 0.05 -0.37
N PRO A 25 10.38 -0.02 0.69
CA PRO A 25 8.95 -0.23 0.57
C PRO A 25 8.33 0.91 -0.26
N LEU A 26 7.21 0.60 -0.92
CA LEU A 26 6.39 1.62 -1.59
C LEU A 26 5.80 2.55 -0.54
N CYS A 27 6.01 3.85 -0.73
CA CYS A 27 5.44 4.90 0.10
C CYS A 27 4.91 6.05 -0.74
N GLY A 28 3.98 6.82 -0.17
CA GLY A 28 3.41 7.96 -0.87
C GLY A 28 2.25 8.56 -0.09
N SER A 29 1.19 8.93 -0.78
CA SER A 29 0.02 9.55 -0.16
C SER A 29 -1.22 8.71 -0.32
N LEU A 30 -2.05 8.71 0.72
CA LEU A 30 -3.40 8.18 0.71
C LEU A 30 -4.36 9.34 0.85
N SER A 31 -5.36 9.41 -0.02
CA SER A 31 -6.49 10.32 0.13
C SER A 31 -7.76 9.53 0.38
N ALA A 32 -8.62 10.07 1.22
CA ALA A 32 -9.91 9.49 1.57
C ALA A 32 -11.00 10.56 1.51
N THR A 33 -12.19 10.16 1.06
CA THR A 33 -13.41 10.97 1.08
C THR A 33 -14.57 10.10 1.56
N PRO A 34 -15.60 10.67 2.20
CA PRO A 34 -16.75 9.87 2.61
C PRO A 34 -17.56 9.44 1.38
N LEU A 35 -18.24 8.30 1.48
CA LEU A 35 -19.27 7.94 0.50
C LEU A 35 -20.36 9.02 0.43
N PRO A 36 -21.09 9.16 -0.71
CA PRO A 36 -22.09 10.21 -0.88
C PRO A 36 -23.19 10.23 0.20
N SER A 37 -23.53 9.06 0.75
CA SER A 37 -24.50 8.87 1.83
C SER A 37 -23.86 8.74 3.22
N GLY A 38 -22.54 8.73 3.31
CA GLY A 38 -21.80 8.59 4.55
C GLY A 38 -21.70 9.91 5.33
N ASP A 39 -21.61 9.80 6.64
CA ASP A 39 -21.25 10.93 7.49
C ASP A 39 -19.73 11.18 7.47
N GLY A 40 -19.30 12.30 8.03
CA GLY A 40 -17.88 12.63 8.16
C GLY A 40 -17.17 11.90 9.31
N HIS A 41 -17.87 11.02 10.03
CA HIS A 41 -17.33 10.42 11.25
C HIS A 41 -16.17 9.47 10.96
N ALA A 42 -16.34 8.59 9.97
CA ALA A 42 -15.28 7.67 9.54
C ALA A 42 -14.01 8.41 9.10
N LEU A 43 -14.15 9.60 8.51
CA LEU A 43 -13.02 10.43 8.10
C LEU A 43 -12.27 11.00 9.32
N HIS A 44 -13.00 11.35 10.38
CA HIS A 44 -12.42 11.82 11.64
C HIS A 44 -11.72 10.68 12.39
N GLU A 45 -12.32 9.49 12.43
CA GLU A 45 -11.69 8.30 13.01
C GLU A 45 -10.40 7.92 12.27
N LEU A 46 -10.42 7.93 10.94
CA LEU A 46 -9.23 7.71 10.12
C LEU A 46 -8.14 8.74 10.43
N ALA A 47 -8.50 10.02 10.56
CA ALA A 47 -7.56 11.08 10.90
C ALA A 47 -6.93 10.88 12.28
N ALA A 48 -7.71 10.45 13.28
CA ALA A 48 -7.20 10.12 14.61
C ALA A 48 -6.26 8.92 14.56
N PHE A 49 -6.70 7.83 13.90
CA PHE A 49 -5.90 6.62 13.74
C PHE A 49 -4.55 6.90 13.06
N ALA A 50 -4.54 7.66 11.96
CA ALA A 50 -3.31 7.97 11.24
C ALA A 50 -2.34 8.82 12.09
N ARG A 51 -2.85 9.79 12.87
CA ARG A 51 -2.02 10.58 13.79
C ARG A 51 -1.44 9.74 14.93
N ASP A 52 -2.22 8.81 15.49
CA ASP A 52 -1.75 7.89 16.53
C ASP A 52 -0.62 6.98 16.01
N GLN A 53 -0.67 6.63 14.73
CA GLN A 53 0.39 5.90 14.02
C GLN A 53 1.59 6.78 13.65
N GLY A 54 1.54 8.09 13.94
CA GLY A 54 2.61 9.05 13.67
C GLY A 54 2.63 9.63 12.26
N TYR A 55 1.58 9.44 11.47
CA TYR A 55 1.48 10.01 10.13
C TYR A 55 1.13 11.50 10.16
N ASP A 56 1.63 12.23 9.16
CA ASP A 56 1.15 13.58 8.86
C ASP A 56 -0.17 13.51 8.11
N VAL A 57 -1.14 14.31 8.57
CA VAL A 57 -2.52 14.23 8.15
C VAL A 57 -3.06 15.62 7.89
N GLU A 58 -3.41 15.87 6.63
CA GLU A 58 -4.08 17.08 6.19
C GLU A 58 -5.57 16.81 5.98
N HIS A 59 -6.43 17.63 6.57
CA HIS A 59 -7.88 17.54 6.40
C HIS A 59 -8.39 18.85 5.79
N ARG A 60 -8.98 18.77 4.58
CA ARG A 60 -9.63 19.88 3.90
C ARG A 60 -11.05 19.49 3.49
N ASP A 61 -12.03 20.26 3.95
CA ASP A 61 -13.46 20.05 3.66
C ASP A 61 -13.95 18.62 3.94
N ARG A 62 -14.15 17.83 2.89
CA ARG A 62 -14.59 16.42 2.91
C ARG A 62 -13.51 15.45 2.43
N GLN A 63 -12.25 15.87 2.44
CA GLN A 63 -11.13 15.06 2.02
C GLN A 63 -10.04 15.05 3.08
N LEU A 64 -9.55 13.84 3.37
CA LEU A 64 -8.38 13.60 4.19
C LEU A 64 -7.23 13.16 3.31
N THR A 65 -6.04 13.66 3.58
CA THR A 65 -4.80 13.20 2.96
C THR A 65 -3.83 12.77 4.06
N VAL A 66 -3.27 11.57 3.94
CA VAL A 66 -2.24 11.00 4.80
C VAL A 66 -0.96 10.90 3.98
N SER A 67 0.13 11.49 4.48
CA SER A 67 1.42 11.55 3.80
C SER A 67 2.38 10.45 4.26
N ASP A 68 3.35 10.12 3.40
CA ASP A 68 4.41 9.13 3.63
C ASP A 68 3.92 7.75 4.11
N ILE A 69 2.71 7.37 3.69
CA ILE A 69 2.09 6.10 4.08
C ILE A 69 2.74 4.92 3.35
N SER A 70 2.97 3.82 4.07
CA SER A 70 3.45 2.56 3.50
C SER A 70 2.33 1.81 2.75
N LEU A 71 2.69 0.98 1.77
CA LEU A 71 1.69 0.10 1.12
C LEU A 71 0.95 -0.79 2.13
N ALA A 72 1.66 -1.34 3.13
CA ALA A 72 1.05 -2.23 4.12
C ALA A 72 -0.03 -1.50 4.93
N ASP A 73 0.27 -0.28 5.37
CA ASP A 73 -0.68 0.52 6.15
C ASP A 73 -1.83 1.06 5.29
N ALA A 74 -1.56 1.44 4.04
CA ALA A 74 -2.60 1.85 3.10
C ALA A 74 -3.62 0.71 2.85
N LEU A 75 -3.15 -0.53 2.70
CA LEU A 75 -4.02 -1.70 2.58
C LEU A 75 -4.78 -1.99 3.89
N ALA A 76 -4.15 -1.84 5.05
CA ALA A 76 -4.83 -2.01 6.33
C ALA A 76 -5.93 -0.95 6.55
N ILE A 77 -5.66 0.31 6.20
CA ILE A 77 -6.64 1.39 6.20
C ILE A 77 -7.78 1.08 5.24
N ASN A 78 -7.48 0.64 4.02
CA ASN A 78 -8.50 0.26 3.04
C ASN A 78 -9.37 -0.90 3.53
N ALA A 79 -8.78 -1.91 4.16
CA ALA A 79 -9.53 -3.03 4.73
C ALA A 79 -10.44 -2.59 5.89
N ARG A 80 -10.04 -1.58 6.66
CA ARG A 80 -10.80 -1.10 7.83
C ARG A 80 -11.91 -0.11 7.48
N TYR A 81 -11.66 0.77 6.51
CA TYR A 81 -12.53 1.91 6.21
C TYR A 81 -13.13 1.88 4.80
N GLY A 82 -12.78 0.90 3.96
CA GLY A 82 -13.20 0.84 2.56
C GLY A 82 -14.71 0.69 2.33
N ASP A 83 -15.46 0.24 3.35
CA ASP A 83 -16.93 0.15 3.27
C ASP A 83 -17.62 1.51 3.51
N THR A 84 -16.92 2.49 4.09
CA THR A 84 -17.48 3.81 4.47
C THR A 84 -16.80 4.98 3.76
N LEU A 85 -15.57 4.79 3.27
CA LEU A 85 -14.76 5.80 2.61
C LEU A 85 -14.34 5.34 1.21
N ILE A 86 -14.29 6.29 0.28
CA ILE A 86 -13.59 6.13 -1.00
C ILE A 86 -12.11 6.44 -0.74
N ILE A 87 -11.25 5.45 -0.96
CA ILE A 87 -9.81 5.52 -0.65
C ILE A 87 -9.01 5.40 -1.95
N CYS A 88 -8.12 6.36 -2.17
CA CYS A 88 -7.21 6.40 -3.30
C CYS A 88 -5.77 6.55 -2.79
N CYS A 89 -4.83 5.77 -3.33
CA CYS A 89 -3.43 5.84 -2.92
C CYS A 89 -2.52 6.03 -4.13
N ASP A 90 -1.58 6.97 -4.04
CA ASP A 90 -0.47 7.11 -4.98
C ASP A 90 0.81 6.73 -4.25
N LEU A 91 1.43 5.63 -4.67
CA LEU A 91 2.62 5.07 -4.03
C LEU A 91 3.74 4.94 -5.05
N ARG A 92 4.92 5.42 -4.66
CA ARG A 92 6.13 5.35 -5.47
C ARG A 92 7.25 4.67 -4.70
N ARG A 93 8.25 4.21 -5.45
CA ARG A 93 9.52 3.78 -4.88
C ARG A 93 10.54 4.87 -5.12
N ASP A 94 11.27 5.25 -4.07
CA ASP A 94 12.35 6.22 -4.16
C ASP A 94 13.66 5.61 -3.59
N PRO A 95 14.71 5.39 -4.42
CA PRO A 95 14.79 5.73 -5.84
C PRO A 95 13.90 4.81 -6.71
N PRO A 96 13.50 5.26 -7.92
CA PRO A 96 12.76 4.43 -8.88
C PRO A 96 13.46 3.09 -9.16
N VAL A 97 12.67 2.07 -9.48
CA VAL A 97 13.21 0.76 -9.87
C VAL A 97 14.01 0.93 -11.15
N ARG A 98 15.28 0.52 -11.11
CA ARG A 98 16.13 0.40 -12.30
C ARG A 98 15.95 -1.00 -12.85
N ILE A 99 15.51 -1.11 -14.10
CA ILE A 99 15.45 -2.33 -14.90
C ILE A 99 16.65 -2.40 -15.85
#